data_AF-A0A9E4KMU5-F1
#
_entry.id   AF-A0A9E4KMU5-F1
#
_cell.length_a   1.000
_cell.length_b   1.000
_cell.length_c   1.000
_cell.angle_alpha   90.00
_cell.angle_beta   90.00
_cell.angle_gamma   90.00
#
_symmetry.space_group_name_H-M   'P 1'
#
loop_
_entity.id
_entity.type
_entity.pdbx_description
1 polymer ?
#
loop_
_entity_poly.entity_id
_entity_poly.type
_entity_poly.pdbx_seq_one_letter_code
_entity_poly.pdbx_strand_id
1 'polypeptide(L)'
;RKAFALNGTSAEGNWPLDAVVCVDTESGTVEGWDYPPHQIPEEHVFVPHGETEGDGWLLGPFFDIDRRTAGLNIFDAAHLADGPVWEGILPYPLPLALHGAFV
;
A
#
# COMPACT_ATOMS: atom_id res chain seq x y z
N ARG A 1 15.66 10.68 -0.79
CA ARG A 1 15.30 9.41 -1.47
C ARG A 1 14.03 8.84 -0.86
N LYS A 2 13.09 8.33 -1.66
CA LYS A 2 11.83 7.75 -1.19
C LYS A 2 11.95 6.24 -1.01
N ALA A 3 11.48 5.72 0.12
CA ALA A 3 11.33 4.29 0.39
C ALA A 3 9.89 3.99 0.81
N PHE A 4 9.26 3.02 0.18
CA PHE A 4 7.90 2.59 0.49
C PHE A 4 7.93 1.34 1.38
N ALA A 5 7.03 1.28 2.36
CA ALA A 5 6.94 0.14 3.27
C ALA A 5 5.51 0.00 3.81
N LEU A 6 5.19 -1.22 4.27
CA LEU A 6 4.10 -1.38 5.22
C LEU A 6 4.57 -0.96 6.62
N ASN A 7 3.67 -0.33 7.37
CA ASN A 7 3.89 0.09 8.74
C ASN A 7 2.74 -0.37 9.64
N GLY A 8 3.03 -0.50 10.93
CA GLY A 8 2.00 -0.59 11.97
C GLY A 8 1.89 0.77 12.65
N THR A 9 0.75 1.47 12.54
CA THR A 9 0.59 2.82 13.10
C THR A 9 0.01 2.81 14.53
N SER A 10 -0.52 1.67 14.98
CA SER A 10 -1.00 1.39 16.34
C SER A 10 -1.67 2.59 17.05
N ALA A 11 -2.90 2.88 16.65
CA ALA A 11 -3.88 3.53 17.51
C ALA A 11 -5.21 2.76 17.56
N GLU A 12 -5.66 2.17 16.43
CA GLU A 12 -6.94 1.43 16.33
C GLU A 12 -6.91 0.20 15.38
N GLY A 13 -5.77 -0.14 14.76
CA GLY A 13 -5.69 -1.21 13.77
C GLY A 13 -5.73 -2.62 14.36
N ASN A 14 -6.49 -3.52 13.72
CA ASN A 14 -6.62 -4.93 14.12
C ASN A 14 -5.44 -5.81 13.69
N TRP A 15 -4.48 -5.28 12.92
CA TRP A 15 -3.40 -6.02 12.28
C TRP A 15 -2.03 -5.38 12.54
N PRO A 16 -0.95 -6.17 12.62
CA PRO A 16 0.39 -5.64 12.91
C PRO A 16 0.95 -4.75 11.79
N LEU A 17 0.41 -4.88 10.57
CA LEU A 17 0.70 -4.01 9.42
C LEU A 17 -0.67 -3.53 8.91
N ASP A 18 -0.93 -2.24 9.09
CA ASP A 18 -2.23 -1.61 8.85
C ASP A 18 -2.12 -0.31 8.05
N ALA A 19 -0.92 0.08 7.65
CA ALA A 19 -0.68 1.27 6.85
C ALA A 19 0.37 1.04 5.77
N VAL A 20 0.28 1.82 4.69
CA VAL A 20 1.37 2.01 3.75
C VAL A 20 2.02 3.36 4.01
N VAL A 21 3.35 3.41 4.02
CA VAL A 21 4.13 4.62 4.28
C VAL A 21 5.17 4.86 3.19
N CYS A 22 5.47 6.14 2.97
CA CYS A 22 6.65 6.60 2.25
C CYS A 22 7.56 7.34 3.24
N VAL A 23 8.80 6.90 3.32
CA VAL A 23 9.86 7.52 4.10
C VAL A 23 10.79 8.26 3.14
N ASP A 24 10.91 9.57 3.30
CA ASP A 24 12.04 10.30 2.73
C ASP A 24 13.26 10.08 3.62
N THR A 25 14.20 9.27 3.15
CA THR A 25 15.38 8.89 3.92
C THR A 25 16.40 10.01 4.09
N GLU A 26 16.25 11.13 3.38
CA GLU A 26 17.13 12.30 3.55
C GLU A 26 16.62 13.22 4.65
N SER A 27 15.33 13.56 4.62
CA SER A 27 14.72 14.43 5.61
C SER A 27 14.23 13.70 6.86
N GLY A 28 13.99 12.38 6.77
CA GLY A 28 13.33 11.59 7.81
C GLY A 28 11.81 11.78 7.86
N THR A 29 11.23 12.52 6.91
CA THR A 29 9.79 12.74 6.85
C THR A 29 9.08 11.44 6.47
N VAL A 30 7.96 11.17 7.13
CA VAL A 30 7.11 10.01 6.84
C VAL A 30 5.72 10.52 6.49
N GLU A 31 5.22 10.10 5.34
CA GLU A 31 3.83 10.22 4.93
C GLU A 31 3.23 8.82 4.81
N GLY A 32 1.91 8.67 4.98
CA GLY A 32 1.29 7.36 4.91
C GLY A 32 -0.22 7.41 4.86
N TRP A 33 -0.80 6.24 4.61
CA TRP A 33 -2.23 6.01 4.54
C TRP A 33 -2.60 4.73 5.30
N ASP A 34 -3.55 4.86 6.23
CA ASP A 34 -4.05 3.76 7.04
C ASP A 34 -5.15 3.01 6.28
N TYR A 35 -5.03 1.68 6.23
CA TYR A 35 -6.06 0.80 5.69
C TYR A 35 -7.27 0.72 6.63
N PRO A 36 -8.49 0.54 6.09
CA PRO A 36 -9.65 0.32 6.95
C PRO A 36 -9.51 -1.01 7.72
N PRO A 37 -10.10 -1.15 8.92
CA PRO A 37 -9.83 -2.29 9.81
C PRO A 37 -10.16 -3.69 9.26
N HIS A 38 -10.96 -3.77 8.20
CA HIS A 38 -11.36 -5.02 7.53
C HIS A 38 -10.44 -5.41 6.38
N GLN A 39 -9.47 -4.58 6.01
CA GLN A 39 -8.49 -4.86 4.96
C GLN A 39 -7.12 -5.15 5.59
N ILE A 40 -6.51 -6.26 5.16
CA ILE A 40 -5.14 -6.61 5.51
C ILE A 40 -4.26 -6.28 4.30
N PRO A 41 -3.41 -5.25 4.36
CA PRO A 41 -2.53 -4.91 3.25
C PRO A 41 -1.35 -5.89 3.13
N GLU A 42 -0.89 -6.08 1.90
CA GLU A 42 0.29 -6.88 1.54
C GLU A 42 1.41 -5.98 0.97
N GLU A 43 2.54 -6.59 0.57
CA GLU A 43 3.69 -5.84 0.04
C GLU A 43 3.28 -4.99 -1.16
N HIS A 44 3.62 -3.70 -1.10
CA HIS A 44 3.40 -2.78 -2.20
C HIS A 44 4.59 -2.75 -3.16
N VAL A 45 4.31 -2.65 -4.46
CA VAL A 45 5.33 -2.55 -5.51
C VAL A 45 5.22 -1.20 -6.20
N PHE A 46 6.34 -0.48 -6.27
CA PHE A 46 6.44 0.79 -6.98
C PHE A 46 6.59 0.56 -8.49
N VAL A 47 5.83 1.32 -9.28
CA VAL A 47 5.86 1.33 -10.75
C VAL A 47 6.19 2.75 -11.20
N PRO A 48 7.36 2.99 -11.82
CA PRO A 48 7.78 4.34 -12.17
C PRO A 48 6.94 4.94 -13.31
N HIS A 49 6.72 6.23 -13.21
CA HIS A 49 6.28 7.08 -14.31
C HIS A 49 7.43 8.03 -14.67
N GLY A 50 8.16 7.71 -15.74
CA GLY A 50 9.34 8.49 -16.13
C GLY A 50 10.58 8.19 -15.27
N GLU A 51 11.47 9.19 -15.15
CA GLU A 51 12.80 9.04 -14.53
C GLU A 51 12.91 9.69 -13.14
N THR A 52 11.91 10.46 -12.71
CA THR A 52 11.93 11.14 -11.41
C THR A 52 11.65 10.15 -10.29
N GLU A 53 12.56 10.08 -9.31
CA GLU A 53 12.38 9.21 -8.13
C GLU A 53 11.06 9.56 -7.41
N GLY A 54 10.22 8.54 -7.21
CA GLY A 54 8.93 8.71 -6.54
C GLY A 54 7.79 9.22 -7.43
N ASP A 55 8.05 9.55 -8.70
CA ASP A 55 7.00 9.78 -9.68
C ASP A 55 6.51 8.43 -10.22
N GLY A 56 5.24 8.12 -10.01
CA GLY A 56 4.65 6.86 -10.43
C GLY A 56 3.53 6.38 -9.52
N TRP A 57 3.32 5.07 -9.56
CA TRP A 57 2.24 4.40 -8.84
C TRP A 57 2.79 3.43 -7.82
N LEU A 58 2.04 3.25 -6.75
CA LEU A 58 2.29 2.21 -5.77
C LEU A 58 1.12 1.22 -5.81
N LEU A 59 1.40 -0.03 -6.16
CA LEU A 59 0.41 -1.10 -6.28
C LEU A 59 0.42 -1.91 -4.98
N GLY A 60 -0.71 -1.95 -4.27
CA GLY A 60 -0.84 -2.60 -2.97
C GLY A 60 -1.97 -3.63 -2.95
N PRO A 61 -1.66 -4.93 -3.04
CA PRO A 61 -2.66 -5.97 -2.82
C PRO A 61 -3.16 -5.91 -1.37
N PHE A 62 -4.40 -6.34 -1.18
CA PHE A 62 -4.98 -6.47 0.15
C PHE A 62 -5.98 -7.62 0.19
N PHE A 63 -6.25 -8.12 1.39
CA PHE A 63 -7.32 -9.06 1.66
C PHE A 63 -8.45 -8.39 2.44
N ASP A 64 -9.65 -8.37 1.88
CA ASP A 64 -10.87 -7.91 2.55
C ASP A 64 -11.50 -9.07 3.34
N ILE A 65 -11.50 -8.95 4.66
CA ILE A 65 -11.96 -9.98 5.60
C ILE A 65 -13.48 -10.13 5.54
N ASP A 66 -14.21 -9.03 5.43
CA ASP A 66 -15.67 -9.01 5.45
C ASP A 66 -16.22 -9.67 4.19
N ARG A 67 -15.62 -9.36 3.04
CA ARG A 67 -16.01 -9.92 1.73
C ARG A 67 -15.34 -11.26 1.42
N ARG A 68 -14.25 -11.60 2.12
CA ARG A 68 -13.39 -12.77 1.86
C ARG A 68 -12.87 -12.80 0.43
N THR A 69 -12.39 -11.65 -0.02
CA THR A 69 -11.88 -11.44 -1.39
C THR A 69 -10.54 -10.74 -1.33
N ALA A 70 -9.70 -10.98 -2.33
CA ALA A 70 -8.50 -10.16 -2.53
C ALA A 70 -8.85 -8.93 -3.39
N GLY A 71 -8.08 -7.86 -3.22
CA GLY A 71 -8.17 -6.65 -3.99
C GLY A 71 -6.79 -6.04 -4.27
N LEU A 72 -6.79 -4.96 -5.02
CA LEU A 72 -5.61 -4.17 -5.36
C LEU A 72 -5.95 -2.69 -5.25
N ASN A 73 -5.17 -1.98 -4.44
CA ASN A 73 -5.14 -0.53 -4.41
C ASN A 73 -4.02 -0.02 -5.31
N ILE A 74 -4.27 1.11 -5.97
CA ILE A 74 -3.26 1.88 -6.69
C ILE A 74 -3.24 3.26 -6.05
N PHE A 75 -2.06 3.69 -5.61
CA PHE A 75 -1.82 5.00 -5.04
C PHE A 75 -0.99 5.86 -6.01
N ASP A 76 -1.17 7.18 -5.93
CA ASP A 76 -0.18 8.12 -6.44
C ASP A 76 1.02 8.15 -5.47
N ALA A 77 2.20 7.73 -5.92
CA ALA A 77 3.38 7.61 -5.08
C ALA A 77 3.95 8.97 -4.62
N ALA A 78 3.56 10.07 -5.30
CA ALA A 78 3.92 11.43 -4.89
C ALA A 78 3.02 11.97 -3.77
N HIS A 79 1.80 11.44 -3.62
CA HIS A 79 0.77 11.95 -2.72
C HIS A 79 0.10 10.80 -1.92
N LEU A 80 0.92 9.99 -1.25
CA LEU A 80 0.44 8.74 -0.63
C LEU A 80 -0.69 8.95 0.40
N ALA A 81 -0.63 10.06 1.15
CA ALA A 81 -1.61 10.40 2.18
C ALA A 81 -3.03 10.68 1.64
N ASP A 82 -3.17 10.96 0.34
CA ASP A 82 -4.48 11.17 -0.31
C ASP A 82 -5.27 9.86 -0.48
N GLY A 83 -4.61 8.72 -0.26
CA GLY A 83 -5.19 7.38 -0.38
C GLY A 83 -5.18 6.84 -1.81
N PRO A 84 -5.87 5.71 -2.05
CA PRO A 84 -5.85 5.05 -3.35
C PRO A 84 -6.59 5.89 -4.40
N VAL A 85 -5.95 6.10 -5.55
CA VAL A 85 -6.57 6.70 -6.75
C VAL A 85 -7.43 5.69 -7.50
N TRP A 86 -7.25 4.40 -7.22
CA TRP A 86 -8.08 3.31 -7.75
C TRP A 86 -8.07 2.11 -6.81
N GLU A 87 -9.22 1.41 -6.73
CA GLU A 87 -9.40 0.14 -6.03
C GLU A 87 -10.09 -0.85 -6.96
N GLY A 88 -9.60 -2.09 -7.00
CA GLY A 88 -10.22 -3.20 -7.70
C GLY A 88 -10.33 -4.44 -6.82
N ILE A 89 -11.46 -5.13 -6.93
CA ILE A 89 -11.77 -6.32 -6.12
C ILE A 89 -11.87 -7.55 -7.04
N LEU A 90 -11.18 -8.61 -6.69
CA LEU A 90 -11.33 -9.91 -7.34
C LEU A 90 -12.61 -10.60 -6.85
N PRO A 91 -13.32 -11.37 -7.69
CA PRO A 91 -14.51 -12.10 -7.28
C PRO A 91 -14.18 -13.38 -6.49
N TYR A 92 -12.95 -13.53 -5.98
CA TYR A 92 -12.46 -14.69 -5.25
C TYR A 92 -11.36 -14.30 -4.25
N PRO A 93 -11.10 -15.12 -3.22
CA PRO A 93 -9.98 -14.91 -2.31
C PRO A 93 -8.64 -15.29 -2.95
N LEU A 94 -7.58 -14.61 -2.52
CA LEU A 94 -6.21 -15.10 -2.60
C LEU A 94 -5.66 -15.20 -1.18
N PRO A 95 -4.86 -16.24 -0.85
CA PRO A 95 -4.13 -16.26 0.41
C PRO A 95 -3.15 -15.09 0.50
N LEU A 96 -2.91 -14.58 1.70
CA LEU A 96 -1.88 -13.57 1.95
C LEU A 96 -0.54 -14.07 1.39
N ALA A 97 0.06 -13.26 0.53
CA ALA A 97 1.34 -13.51 -0.10
C ALA A 97 2.49 -12.82 0.66
N LEU A 98 3.68 -12.92 0.07
CA LEU A 98 4.88 -12.25 0.55
C LEU A 98 5.32 -11.24 -0.50
N HIS A 99 6.35 -11.58 -1.26
CA HIS A 99 6.97 -10.65 -2.19
C HIS A 99 6.36 -10.67 -3.59
N GLY A 100 6.44 -9.54 -4.27
CA GLY A 100 6.03 -9.36 -5.66
C GLY A 100 7.03 -8.58 -6.50
N ALA A 101 6.77 -8.52 -7.80
CA ALA A 101 7.51 -7.67 -8.72
C ALA A 101 6.62 -7.23 -9.89
N PHE A 102 6.91 -6.06 -10.45
CA PHE A 102 6.30 -5.57 -11.68
C PHE A 102 7.26 -5.77 -12.86
N VAL A 103 6.76 -6.19 -14.02
CA VAL A 103 7.54 -6.54 -15.23
C VAL A 103 6.97 -5.88 -16.46
#